data_AF-A0A9E7R335-F1
#
_entry.id   AF-A0A9E7R335-F1
#
_cell.length_a   1.000
_cell.length_b   1.000
_cell.length_c   1.000
_cell.angle_alpha   90.00
_cell.angle_beta   90.00
_cell.angle_gamma   90.00
#
_symmetry.space_group_name_H-M   'P 1'
#
loop_
_entity.id
_entity.type
_entity.pdbx_description
1 polymer ?
#
loop_
_entity_poly.entity_id
_entity_poly.type
_entity_poly.pdbx_seq_one_letter_code
_entity_poly.pdbx_strand_id
1 'polypeptide(L)' 'METCANCGQYVSPSFARVFGDNEDAVHACPNCASMRTIMEAGAAGRV' A
#
# COMPACT_ATOMS: atom_id res chain seq x y z
N MET A 1 7.86 -11.04 4.49
CA MET A 1 8.48 -10.23 3.43
C MET A 1 7.37 -10.00 2.43
N GLU A 2 6.83 -8.80 2.43
CA GLU A 2 5.63 -8.46 1.67
C GLU A 2 6.00 -7.64 0.45
N THR A 3 5.19 -7.78 -0.57
CA THR A 3 5.40 -7.13 -1.86
C THR A 3 4.13 -6.43 -2.25
N CYS A 4 4.28 -5.30 -2.91
CA CYS A 4 3.14 -4.61 -3.46
C CYS A 4 2.45 -5.50 -4.50
N ALA A 5 1.14 -5.66 -4.38
CA ALA A 5 0.33 -6.47 -5.30
C ALA A 5 0.20 -5.82 -6.69
N ASN A 6 0.48 -4.52 -6.82
CA ASN A 6 0.41 -3.79 -8.08
C ASN A 6 1.73 -3.82 -8.85
N CYS A 7 2.85 -3.62 -8.16
CA CYS A 7 4.18 -3.44 -8.76
C CYS A 7 5.14 -4.60 -8.48
N GLY A 8 4.81 -5.49 -7.54
CA GLY A 8 5.69 -6.58 -7.09
C GLY A 8 6.91 -6.13 -6.29
N GLN A 9 7.10 -4.82 -6.07
CA GLN A 9 8.23 -4.32 -5.29
C GLN A 9 8.11 -4.68 -3.82
N TYR A 10 9.28 -4.88 -3.20
CA TYR A 10 9.40 -5.10 -1.78
C TYR A 10 8.84 -3.92 -0.99
N VAL A 11 7.95 -4.22 -0.03
CA VAL A 11 7.43 -3.27 0.95
C VAL A 11 7.65 -3.81 2.36
N SER A 12 7.74 -2.90 3.33
CA SER A 12 8.04 -3.26 4.71
C SER A 12 6.76 -3.65 5.47
N PRO A 13 6.77 -4.63 6.39
CA PRO A 13 5.63 -5.05 7.22
C PRO A 13 5.01 -4.03 8.16
N SER A 14 5.64 -2.89 8.34
CA SER A 14 5.02 -1.72 8.96
C SER A 14 4.20 -0.90 7.97
N PHE A 15 4.53 -0.97 6.69
CA PHE A 15 3.88 -0.25 5.61
C PHE A 15 2.58 -0.93 5.16
N ALA A 16 2.54 -2.26 4.95
CA ALA A 16 1.27 -2.92 4.65
C ALA A 16 0.26 -2.84 5.79
N ARG A 17 0.70 -2.80 7.04
CA ARG A 17 -0.23 -2.57 8.15
C ARG A 17 -0.93 -1.21 8.15
N VAL A 18 -0.34 -0.20 7.51
CA VAL A 18 -0.88 1.18 7.48
C VAL A 18 -1.56 1.48 6.15
N PHE A 19 -1.03 0.94 5.06
CA PHE A 19 -1.44 1.24 3.69
C PHE A 19 -1.91 0.00 2.91
N GLY A 20 -1.94 -1.16 3.54
CA GLY A 20 -2.50 -2.38 2.99
C GLY A 20 -4.01 -2.42 3.16
N ASP A 21 -4.65 -3.21 2.32
CA ASP A 21 -6.08 -3.46 2.39
C ASP A 21 -6.42 -4.45 3.53
N ASN A 22 -7.66 -4.93 3.58
CA ASN A 22 -8.17 -5.91 4.54
C ASN A 22 -7.38 -7.24 4.54
N GLU A 23 -6.60 -7.49 3.49
CA GLU A 23 -5.73 -8.65 3.34
C GLU A 23 -4.25 -8.33 3.63
N ASP A 24 -3.94 -7.16 4.21
CA ASP A 24 -2.57 -6.65 4.41
C ASP A 24 -1.81 -6.54 3.07
N ALA A 25 -2.55 -6.34 1.96
CA ALA A 25 -2.00 -6.25 0.62
C ALA A 25 -1.84 -4.78 0.20
N VAL A 26 -0.61 -4.37 -0.09
CA VAL A 26 -0.32 -3.00 -0.55
C VAL A 26 -0.56 -2.93 -2.05
N HIS A 27 -1.57 -2.17 -2.48
CA HIS A 27 -1.83 -1.92 -3.90
C HIS A 27 -1.18 -0.63 -4.43
N ALA A 28 -0.64 0.21 -3.54
CA ALA A 28 0.04 1.44 -3.91
C ALA A 28 1.40 1.54 -3.20
N CYS A 29 2.49 1.30 -3.94
CA CYS A 29 3.86 1.40 -3.46
C CYS A 29 4.46 2.77 -3.85
N PRO A 30 5.38 3.38 -3.08
CA PRO A 30 6.05 4.63 -3.46
C PRO A 30 6.90 4.53 -4.74
N ASN A 31 7.07 3.31 -5.27
CA ASN A 31 7.75 3.04 -6.53
C ASN A 31 6.82 3.13 -7.75
N CYS A 32 5.57 2.68 -7.64
CA CYS A 32 4.60 2.69 -8.75
C CYS A 32 3.52 3.77 -8.62
N ALA A 33 3.31 4.30 -7.41
CA ALA A 33 2.28 5.25 -7.08
C ALA A 33 2.87 6.48 -6.38
N SER A 34 2.27 7.63 -6.64
CA SER A 34 2.62 8.88 -5.98
C SER A 34 2.22 8.84 -4.50
N MET A 35 2.99 9.48 -3.62
CA MET A 35 2.65 9.66 -2.19
C MET A 35 1.21 10.16 -1.95
N ARG A 36 0.68 11.00 -2.86
CA ARG A 36 -0.73 11.44 -2.84
C ARG A 36 -1.70 10.27 -2.97
N THR A 37 -1.50 9.42 -3.97
CA THR A 37 -2.33 8.25 -4.26
C THR A 37 -2.23 7.21 -3.14
N ILE A 38 -1.04 7.05 -2.55
CA ILE A 38 -0.80 6.15 -1.42
C ILE A 38 -1.55 6.64 -0.17
N MET A 39 -1.48 7.95 0.12
CA MET A 39 -2.23 8.54 1.23
C MET A 39 -3.74 8.44 0.99
N GLU A 40 -4.23 8.66 -0.22
CA GLU A 40 -5.65 8.49 -0.54
C GLU A 40 -6.09 7.04 -0.41
N ALA A 41 -5.31 6.07 -0.90
CA ALA A 41 -5.62 4.65 -0.81
C ALA A 41 -5.61 4.13 0.65
N GLY A 42 -4.62 4.56 1.47
CA GLY A 42 -4.57 4.19 2.89
C GLY A 42 -5.59 4.95 3.76
N ALA A 43 -6.00 6.15 3.35
CA ALA A 43 -7.03 6.93 4.04
C ALA A 43 -8.47 6.54 3.62
N ALA A 44 -8.63 5.81 2.50
CA ALA A 44 -9.92 5.35 1.98
C ALA A 44 -10.55 4.18 2.76
N GLY A 45 -10.09 3.91 3.99
CA GLY A 45 -10.77 3.01 4.93
C GLY A 45 -12.15 3.46 5.40
N ARG A 46 -12.72 4.56 4.85
CA ARG A 46 -14.09 5.05 5.09
C ARG A 46 -14.62 5.93 3.95
N VAL A 47 -15.30 5.34 2.95
CA VAL A 47 -16.52 5.91 2.32
C VAL A 47 -17.44 4.79 1.87
#